data_AF-A0A1H5HCB4-F1
#
_entry.id   AF-A0A1H5HCB4-F1
#
_cell.length_a   1.000
_cell.length_b   1.000
_cell.length_c   1.000
_cell.angle_alpha   90.00
_cell.angle_beta   90.00
_cell.angle_gamma   90.00
#
_symmetry.space_group_name_H-M   'P 1'
#
loop_
_entity.id
_entity.type
_entity.pdbx_description
1 polymer ?
#
loop_
_entity_poly.entity_id
_entity_poly.type
_entity_poly.pdbx_seq_one_letter_code
_entity_poly.pdbx_strand_id
1 'polypeptide(L)'
;MEEVVFKALLFNTKFTRIENFIQEVLDSNNDITYEDVKESILKLVLYRFIKVDNNLSPENCILKEANFYEAQRLGGVNSWLEKKRAVA
;
A
#
# COMPACT_ATOMS: atom_id res chain seq x y z
N MET A 1 -0.22 -8.42 -7.15
CA MET A 1 0.73 -7.94 -6.13
C MET A 1 0.14 -6.79 -5.31
N GLU A 2 -0.44 -5.78 -5.94
CA GLU A 2 -1.08 -4.63 -5.26
C GLU A 2 -2.02 -5.02 -4.11
N GLU A 3 -2.85 -6.06 -4.30
CA GLU A 3 -3.75 -6.56 -3.24
C GLU A 3 -3.02 -7.14 -2.02
N VAL A 4 -1.88 -7.81 -2.22
CA VAL A 4 -1.10 -8.39 -1.12
C VAL A 4 -0.52 -7.27 -0.27
N VAL A 5 0.10 -6.29 -0.92
CA VAL A 5 0.68 -5.10 -0.27
C VAL A 5 -0.41 -4.25 0.40
N PHE A 6 -1.55 -4.06 -0.27
CA PHE A 6 -2.69 -3.35 0.29
C PHE A 6 -3.25 -4.04 1.55
N LYS A 7 -3.41 -5.36 1.52
CA LYS A 7 -3.86 -6.13 2.68
C LYS A 7 -2.88 -6.08 3.84
N ALA A 8 -1.57 -6.13 3.57
CA ALA A 8 -0.55 -5.95 4.61
C ALA A 8 -0.70 -4.57 5.30
N LEU A 9 -1.04 -3.54 4.54
CA LEU A 9 -1.33 -2.21 5.11
C LEU A 9 -2.63 -2.17 5.93
N LEU A 10 -3.60 -3.06 5.73
CA LEU A 10 -4.83 -3.09 6.57
C LEU A 10 -4.51 -3.43 8.02
N PHE A 11 -3.63 -4.40 8.23
CA PHE A 11 -3.26 -4.89 9.57
C PHE A 11 -2.24 -4.00 10.25
N ASN A 12 -1.52 -3.16 9.49
CA ASN A 12 -0.56 -2.23 10.05
C ASN A 12 -1.26 -1.01 10.67
N THR A 13 -1.30 -0.97 12.00
CA THR A 13 -2.11 -0.01 12.78
C THR A 13 -1.35 1.24 13.23
N LYS A 14 -0.01 1.27 13.14
CA LYS A 14 0.79 2.44 13.52
C LYS A 14 2.04 2.56 12.66
N PHE A 15 2.25 3.75 12.08
CA PHE A 15 3.50 4.27 11.49
C PHE A 15 4.50 3.21 11.06
N THR A 16 4.36 2.71 9.84
CA THR A 16 5.29 1.71 9.31
C THR A 16 6.36 2.39 8.47
N ARG A 17 7.62 2.17 8.86
CA ARG A 17 8.76 2.50 8.01
C ARG A 17 8.68 1.67 6.74
N ILE A 18 8.98 2.27 5.59
CA ILE A 18 8.92 1.56 4.30
C ILE A 18 9.75 0.27 4.32
N GLU A 19 10.98 0.30 4.79
CA GLU A 19 11.83 -0.90 4.77
C GLU A 19 11.30 -2.00 5.68
N ASN A 20 10.83 -1.65 6.89
CA ASN A 20 10.22 -2.62 7.79
C ASN A 20 8.94 -3.21 7.18
N PHE A 21 8.14 -2.38 6.52
CA PHE A 21 6.94 -2.82 5.83
C PHE A 21 7.27 -3.78 4.68
N ILE A 22 8.28 -3.46 3.87
CA ILE A 22 8.70 -4.33 2.78
C ILE A 22 9.16 -5.68 3.35
N GLN A 23 9.98 -5.68 4.41
CA GLN A 23 10.44 -6.91 5.03
C GLN A 23 9.27 -7.74 5.60
N GLU A 24 8.29 -7.12 6.25
CA GLU A 24 7.09 -7.79 6.76
C GLU A 24 6.28 -8.48 5.65
N VAL A 25 6.16 -7.81 4.49
CA VAL A 25 5.51 -8.39 3.31
C VAL A 25 6.31 -9.58 2.77
N LEU A 26 7.64 -9.47 2.69
CA LEU A 26 8.51 -10.55 2.21
C LEU A 26 8.49 -11.77 3.16
N ASP A 27 8.59 -11.54 4.47
CA ASP A 27 8.59 -12.60 5.49
C ASP A 27 7.27 -13.39 5.50
N SER A 28 6.17 -12.72 5.13
CA SER A 28 4.84 -13.34 5.06
C SER A 28 4.55 -14.01 3.72
N ASN A 29 5.42 -13.87 2.70
CA ASN A 29 5.16 -14.36 1.35
C ASN A 29 6.45 -14.82 0.65
N ASN A 30 6.65 -16.14 0.59
CA ASN A 30 7.89 -16.76 0.12
C ASN A 30 8.20 -16.58 -1.40
N ASP A 31 7.21 -16.20 -2.22
CA ASP A 31 7.34 -16.10 -3.67
C ASP A 31 7.35 -14.64 -4.19
N ILE A 32 7.64 -13.67 -3.32
CA ILE A 32 7.62 -12.24 -3.66
C ILE A 32 9.04 -11.68 -3.57
N THR A 33 9.45 -10.91 -4.58
CA THR A 33 10.73 -10.20 -4.55
C THR A 33 10.58 -8.79 -3.98
N TYR A 34 11.68 -8.23 -3.51
CA TYR A 34 11.73 -6.85 -3.03
C TYR A 34 11.26 -5.84 -4.09
N GLU A 35 11.60 -6.06 -5.36
CA GLU A 35 11.17 -5.21 -6.48
C GLU A 35 9.66 -5.28 -6.71
N ASP A 36 9.03 -6.46 -6.57
CA ASP A 36 7.57 -6.61 -6.71
C ASP A 36 6.81 -5.78 -5.64
N VAL A 37 7.35 -5.78 -4.41
CA VAL A 37 6.79 -4.98 -3.31
C VAL A 37 6.98 -3.49 -3.58
N LYS A 38 8.17 -3.07 -4.04
CA LYS A 38 8.45 -1.68 -4.41
C LYS A 38 7.56 -1.17 -5.52
N GLU A 39 7.40 -1.94 -6.60
CA GLU A 39 6.50 -1.58 -7.71
C GLU A 39 5.07 -1.40 -7.21
N SER A 40 4.61 -2.30 -6.34
CA SER A 40 3.28 -2.23 -5.75
C SER A 40 3.11 -0.99 -4.85
N ILE A 41 4.09 -0.68 -3.99
CA ILE A 41 4.09 0.54 -3.18
C ILE A 41 4.00 1.78 -4.07
N LEU A 42 4.77 1.83 -5.17
CA LEU A 42 4.72 2.93 -6.13
C LEU A 42 3.31 3.09 -6.73
N LYS A 43 2.66 2.00 -7.12
CA LYS A 43 1.28 2.02 -7.62
C LYS A 43 0.29 2.51 -6.56
N LEU A 44 0.42 2.07 -5.31
CA LEU A 44 -0.43 2.55 -4.22
C LEU A 44 -0.23 4.05 -3.95
N VAL A 45 0.98 4.60 -4.17
CA VAL A 45 1.22 6.05 -4.16
C VAL A 45 0.53 6.74 -5.34
N LEU A 46 0.65 6.20 -6.55
CA LEU A 46 -0.01 6.77 -7.75
C LEU A 46 -1.54 6.79 -7.62
N TYR A 47 -2.13 5.76 -7.01
CA TYR A 47 -3.57 5.71 -6.74
C TYR A 47 -3.99 6.60 -5.56
N ARG A 48 -3.04 7.26 -4.89
CA ARG A 48 -3.26 8.06 -3.67
C ARG A 48 -3.89 7.24 -2.55
N PHE A 49 -3.49 5.98 -2.43
CA PHE A 49 -3.87 5.14 -1.30
C PHE A 49 -2.92 5.42 -0.14
N ILE A 50 -1.65 5.66 -0.46
CA ILE A 50 -0.65 6.02 0.53
C ILE A 50 0.16 7.22 0.04
N LYS A 51 0.70 7.96 1.00
CA LYS A 51 1.79 8.91 0.79
C LYS A 51 2.97 8.54 1.65
N VAL A 52 4.17 8.86 1.18
CA VAL A 52 5.40 8.70 1.95
C VAL A 52 5.76 10.06 2.55
N ASP A 53 5.76 10.15 3.87
CA ASP A 53 6.20 11.36 4.56
C ASP A 53 7.72 11.30 4.78
N ASN A 54 8.43 12.18 4.05
CA ASN A 54 9.88 12.33 4.14
C ASN A 54 10.29 13.43 5.15
N ASN A 55 9.33 14.19 5.70
CA ASN A 55 9.60 15.28 6.64
C ASN A 55 9.72 14.77 8.09
N LEU A 56 9.23 13.57 8.36
CA LEU A 56 9.39 12.86 9.63
C LEU A 56 10.78 12.18 9.66
N SER A 57 11.83 12.99 9.76
CA SER A 57 13.18 12.49 10.01
C SER A 57 13.20 11.76 11.37
N PRO A 58 13.68 10.50 11.44
CA PRO A 58 14.65 9.92 10.51
C PRO A 58 14.09 8.93 9.47
N GLU A 59 12.78 8.76 9.35
CA GLU A 59 12.22 7.53 8.79
C GLU A 59 11.04 7.77 7.84
N ASN A 60 11.24 7.44 6.56
CA ASN A 60 10.20 7.47 5.53
C ASN A 60 8.98 6.63 5.96
N CYS A 61 7.91 7.31 6.36
CA CYS A 61 6.72 6.70 6.92
C CYS A 61 5.59 6.60 5.89
N ILE A 62 4.89 5.48 5.88
CA ILE A 62 3.67 5.30 5.07
C ILE A 62 2.48 5.90 5.80
N LEU A 63 1.81 6.87 5.17
CA LEU A 63 0.55 7.44 5.64
C LEU A 63 -0.59 7.06 4.71
N LYS A 64 -1.69 6.56 5.27
CA LYS A 64 -2.90 6.18 4.54
C LYS A 64 -3.70 7.42 4.13
N GLU A 65 -4.19 7.42 2.91
CA GLU A 65 -4.98 8.52 2.32
C GLU A 65 -6.45 8.13 2.13
N ALA A 66 -7.29 9.08 1.71
CA ALA A 66 -8.74 8.89 1.58
C ALA A 66 -9.11 7.71 0.66
N ASN A 67 -8.40 7.53 -0.46
CA ASN A 67 -8.69 6.45 -1.40
C ASN A 67 -8.38 5.07 -0.82
N PHE A 68 -7.45 4.97 0.14
CA PHE A 68 -7.21 3.70 0.84
C PHE A 68 -8.45 3.24 1.58
N TYR A 69 -9.08 4.14 2.33
CA TYR A 69 -10.32 3.84 3.05
C TYR A 69 -11.50 3.62 2.10
N GLU A 70 -11.54 4.32 0.95
CA GLU A 70 -12.52 4.00 -0.10
C GLU A 70 -12.32 2.59 -0.63
N ALA A 71 -11.10 2.22 -1.01
CA ALA A 71 -10.77 0.89 -1.52
C ALA A 71 -11.06 -0.21 -0.50
N GLN A 72 -10.75 0.02 0.78
CA GLN A 72 -11.08 -0.89 1.86
C GLN A 72 -12.60 -1.15 1.93
N ARG A 73 -13.43 -0.09 1.85
CA ARG A 73 -14.90 -0.24 1.84
C ARG A 73 -15.43 -0.96 0.60
N LEU A 74 -14.73 -0.86 -0.53
CA LEU A 74 -15.10 -1.51 -1.78
C LEU A 74 -14.58 -2.96 -1.89
N GLY A 75 -13.81 -3.43 -0.91
CA GLY A 75 -13.31 -4.81 -0.87
C GLY A 75 -11.88 -4.99 -1.41
N GLY A 76 -11.18 -3.92 -1.76
CA GLY A 76 -9.77 -3.99 -2.19
C GLY A 76 -9.40 -2.97 -3.27
N VAL A 77 -8.14 -3.05 -3.71
CA VAL A 77 -7.56 -2.29 -4.82
C VAL A 77 -8.31 -2.58 -6.12
N ASN A 78 -8.55 -3.86 -6.44
CA ASN A 78 -9.16 -4.26 -7.70
C ASN A 78 -10.58 -3.70 -7.83
N SER A 79 -11.40 -3.87 -6.81
CA SER A 79 -12.77 -3.32 -6.78
C SER A 79 -12.78 -1.79 -6.90
N TRP A 80 -11.80 -1.12 -6.30
CA TRP A 80 -11.66 0.33 -6.45
C TRP A 80 -11.28 0.73 -7.87
N LEU A 81 -10.34 0.03 -8.50
CA LEU A 81 -9.94 0.26 -9.90
C LEU A 81 -11.10 0.03 -10.87
N GLU A 82 -11.86 -1.04 -10.68
CA GLU A 82 -13.07 -1.33 -11.47
C GLU A 82 -14.09 -0.20 -11.36
N LYS A 83 -14.36 0.27 -10.13
CA LYS A 83 -15.26 1.40 -9.91
C LYS A 83 -14.74 2.69 -10.57
N LYS A 84 -13.44 2.97 -10.51
CA LYS A 84 -12.88 4.17 -11.16
C LYS A 84 -12.94 4.09 -12.68
N ARG A 85 -12.75 2.91 -13.27
CA ARG A 85 -12.92 2.69 -14.73
C ARG A 85 -14.37 2.84 -15.17
N ALA A 86 -15.33 2.42 -14.35
CA ALA A 86 -16.75 2.54 -14.65
C ALA A 86 -17.28 3.98 -14.57
N VAL A 87 -16.53 4.89 -13.93
CA VAL A 87 -16.91 6.31 -13.73
C VAL A 87 -16.10 7.25 -14.65
N ALA A 88 -15.11 6.73 -15.38
CA ALA A 88 -14.29 7.45 -16.35
C ALA A 88 -14.91 7.37 -17.76
#